data_AF-A0A954EEP9-F1
#
_entry.id   AF-A0A954EEP9-F1
#
_cell.length_a   1.000
_cell.length_b   1.000
_cell.length_c   1.000
_cell.angle_alpha   90.00
_cell.angle_beta   90.00
_cell.angle_gamma   90.00
#
_symmetry.space_group_name_H-M   'P 1'
#
loop_
_entity.id
_entity.type
_entity.pdbx_description
1 polymer ?
#
loop_
_entity_poly.entity_id
_entity_poly.type
_entity_poly.pdbx_seq_one_letter_code
_entity_poly.pdbx_strand_id
1 'polypeptide(L)'
;MRTRTHTQLRPDQLHFECTVKVKGEPNCKHFVSKLLRNGITEFRRETSSKGRPYFEFVITVSSRYKYGRLMNIIDSTDEVEMAS
;
A
#
# COMPACT_ATOMS: atom_id res chain seq x y z
N MET A 1 -10.82 1.18 -29.41
CA MET A 1 -9.94 2.19 -28.79
C MET A 1 -10.41 2.42 -27.36
N ARG A 2 -9.63 2.04 -26.34
CA ARG A 2 -9.97 2.26 -24.92
C ARG A 2 -9.43 3.63 -24.50
N THR A 3 -10.32 4.56 -24.19
CA THR A 3 -10.00 5.87 -23.60
C THR A 3 -9.28 5.65 -22.26
N ARG A 4 -7.98 5.97 -22.22
CA ARG A 4 -7.23 6.15 -20.98
C ARG A 4 -7.79 7.40 -20.31
N THR A 5 -8.63 7.22 -19.29
CA THR A 5 -9.01 8.30 -18.39
C THR A 5 -7.75 8.71 -17.62
N HIS A 6 -7.04 9.71 -18.13
CA HIS A 6 -5.97 10.37 -17.41
C HIS A 6 -6.66 11.17 -16.31
N THR A 7 -6.76 10.62 -15.10
CA THR A 7 -7.24 11.37 -13.95
C THR A 7 -6.22 12.47 -13.69
N GLN A 8 -6.44 13.66 -14.26
CA GLN A 8 -5.63 14.85 -14.01
C GLN A 8 -5.85 15.25 -12.55
N LEU A 9 -4.91 14.85 -11.70
CA LEU A 9 -4.85 15.24 -10.29
C LEU A 9 -4.41 16.70 -10.22
N ARG A 10 -5.07 17.50 -9.37
CA ARG A 10 -4.66 18.89 -9.13
C ARG A 10 -3.27 18.93 -8.47
N PRO A 11 -2.48 20.00 -8.64
CA PRO A 11 -1.15 20.13 -8.01
C PRO A 11 -1.17 20.00 -6.48
N ASP A 12 -2.30 20.29 -5.84
CA ASP A 12 -2.50 20.15 -4.39
C ASP A 12 -2.90 18.74 -3.95
N GLN A 13 -3.17 17.84 -4.90
CA GLN A 13 -3.50 16.44 -4.62
C GLN A 13 -2.20 15.62 -4.58
N LEU A 14 -1.79 15.27 -3.35
CA LEU A 14 -0.77 14.25 -3.15
C LEU A 14 -1.33 12.92 -3.69
N HIS A 15 -0.79 12.44 -4.80
CA HIS A 15 -1.07 11.09 -5.30
C HIS A 15 0.27 10.40 -5.52
N PHE A 16 0.56 9.44 -4.65
CA PHE A 16 1.82 8.71 -4.65
C PHE A 16 1.52 7.23 -4.50
N GLU A 17 2.18 6.41 -5.31
CA GLU A 17 2.19 4.96 -5.14
C GLU A 17 3.44 4.58 -4.37
N CYS A 18 3.29 3.74 -3.34
CA CYS A 18 4.40 3.12 -2.65
C CYS A 18 4.26 1.61 -2.60
N THR A 19 5.39 0.93 -2.69
CA THR A 19 5.45 -0.52 -2.55
C THR A 19 5.84 -0.87 -1.12
N VAL A 20 5.07 -1.77 -0.51
CA VAL A 20 5.30 -2.30 0.85
C VAL A 20 5.48 -3.81 0.75
N LYS A 21 6.52 -4.34 1.39
CA LYS A 21 6.78 -5.76 1.53
C LYS A 21 6.31 -6.22 2.90
N VAL A 22 5.60 -7.34 2.94
CA VAL A 22 5.07 -7.96 4.16
C VAL A 22 5.50 -9.42 4.20
N LYS A 23 6.21 -9.83 5.23
CA LYS A 23 6.68 -11.22 5.35
C LYS A 23 5.61 -12.14 5.94
N GLY A 24 5.34 -13.25 5.27
CA GLY A 24 4.42 -14.28 5.75
C GLY A 24 2.92 -13.96 5.59
N GLU A 25 2.13 -15.01 5.44
CA GLU A 25 0.67 -14.89 5.23
C GLU A 25 -0.11 -14.32 6.43
N PRO A 26 0.20 -14.67 7.70
CA PRO A 26 -0.51 -14.10 8.85
C PRO A 26 -0.37 -12.58 8.94
N ASN A 27 0.84 -12.06 8.72
CA ASN A 27 1.11 -10.62 8.74
C ASN A 27 0.40 -9.89 7.60
N CYS A 28 0.22 -10.52 6.44
CA CYS A 28 -0.55 -9.94 5.34
C CYS A 28 -2.01 -9.68 5.71
N LYS A 29 -2.66 -10.66 6.36
CA LYS A 29 -4.06 -10.50 6.81
C LYS A 29 -4.18 -9.38 7.83
N HIS A 30 -3.25 -9.33 8.78
CA HIS A 30 -3.20 -8.28 9.80
C HIS A 30 -2.94 -6.88 9.21
N PHE A 31 -1.98 -6.79 8.30
CA PHE A 31 -1.62 -5.56 7.60
C PHE A 31 -2.80 -5.02 6.78
N VAL A 32 -3.44 -5.86 5.97
CA VAL A 32 -4.64 -5.49 5.20
C VAL A 32 -5.76 -5.01 6.13
N SER A 33 -6.00 -5.71 7.25
CA SER A 33 -6.99 -5.27 8.24
C SER A 33 -6.68 -3.89 8.83
N LYS A 34 -5.40 -3.58 9.10
CA LYS A 34 -4.98 -2.24 9.57
C LYS A 34 -5.17 -1.16 8.51
N LEU A 35 -4.83 -1.42 7.24
CA LEU A 35 -5.03 -0.48 6.14
C LEU A 35 -6.51 -0.07 6.02
N LEU A 36 -7.40 -1.06 5.98
CA LEU A 36 -8.84 -0.83 5.85
C LEU A 36 -9.41 -0.07 7.04
N ARG A 37 -9.05 -0.42 8.28
CA ARG A 37 -9.46 0.31 9.49
C ARG A 37 -9.00 1.77 9.51
N ASN A 38 -7.92 2.08 8.82
CA ASN A 38 -7.37 3.43 8.70
C ASN A 38 -7.81 4.17 7.43
N GLY A 39 -8.76 3.62 6.67
CA GLY A 39 -9.29 4.26 5.46
C GLY A 39 -8.33 4.26 4.27
N ILE A 40 -7.34 3.36 4.28
CA ILE A 40 -6.45 3.11 3.14
C ILE A 40 -7.04 1.93 2.38
N THR A 41 -7.83 2.24 1.36
CA THR A 41 -8.57 1.24 0.56
C THR A 41 -8.00 1.06 -0.84
N GLU A 42 -7.14 1.97 -1.28
CA GLU A 42 -6.51 1.95 -2.59
C GLU A 42 -5.18 1.18 -2.49
N PHE A 43 -5.24 -0.15 -2.58
CA PHE A 43 -4.05 -0.99 -2.62
C PHE A 43 -4.29 -2.23 -3.47
N ARG A 44 -3.22 -2.74 -4.11
CA ARG A 44 -3.22 -4.04 -4.78
C ARG A 44 -2.09 -4.90 -4.22
N ARG A 45 -2.36 -6.19 -4.06
CA ARG A 45 -1.34 -7.19 -3.73
C ARG A 45 -0.73 -7.71 -5.02
N GLU A 46 0.55 -7.51 -5.21
CA GLU A 46 1.30 -8.14 -6.30
C GLU A 46 1.73 -9.54 -5.84
N THR A 47 1.51 -10.53 -6.71
CA THR A 47 1.81 -11.93 -6.40
C THR A 47 3.30 -12.11 -6.22
N SER A 48 3.68 -12.51 -5.01
CA SER A 48 5.01 -13.01 -4.71
C SER A 48 5.36 -14.18 -5.63
N SER A 49 6.51 -14.14 -6.29
CA SER A 49 7.01 -15.27 -7.06
C SER A 49 7.13 -16.50 -6.14
N LYS A 50 6.67 -17.68 -6.60
CA LYS A 50 6.74 -18.94 -5.84
C LYS A 50 8.13 -19.09 -5.19
N GLY A 51 8.16 -19.23 -3.86
CA GLY A 51 9.40 -19.41 -3.08
C GLY A 51 9.93 -18.17 -2.35
N ARG A 52 9.28 -17.00 -2.47
CA ARG A 52 9.66 -15.80 -1.71
C ARG A 52 8.92 -15.73 -0.36
N PRO A 53 9.59 -15.29 0.72
CA PRO A 53 8.99 -15.22 2.05
C PRO A 53 8.09 -13.99 2.28
N TYR A 54 7.96 -13.11 1.28
CA TYR A 54 7.27 -11.83 1.38
C TYR A 54 6.19 -11.67 0.32
N PHE A 55 5.20 -10.83 0.59
CA PHE A 55 4.16 -10.36 -0.31
C PHE A 55 4.36 -8.87 -0.58
N GLU A 56 4.16 -8.46 -1.82
CA GLU A 56 4.29 -7.06 -2.21
C GLU A 56 2.90 -6.42 -2.32
N PHE A 57 2.77 -5.22 -1.78
CA PHE A 57 1.56 -4.40 -1.83
C PHE A 57 1.92 -3.07 -2.46
N VAL A 58 1.27 -2.74 -3.57
CA VAL A 58 1.31 -1.39 -4.14
C VAL A 58 0.13 -0.63 -3.56
N ILE A 59 0.44 0.42 -2.79
CA ILE A 59 -0.54 1.24 -2.06
C ILE A 59 -0.54 2.62 -2.67
N THR A 60 -1.73 3.09 -3.06
CA THR A 60 -1.93 4.43 -3.60
C THR A 60 -2.41 5.35 -2.47
N VAL A 61 -1.66 6.42 -2.24
CA VAL A 61 -1.94 7.39 -1.17
C VAL A 61 -2.35 8.71 -1.79
N SER A 62 -3.60 9.07 -1.55
CA SER A 62 -4.26 10.26 -2.11
C SER A 62 -4.26 11.51 -1.20
N SER A 63 -3.59 11.45 -0.03
CA SER A 63 -3.45 12.61 0.87
C SER A 63 -2.28 12.46 1.85
N ARG A 64 -1.74 13.60 2.32
CA ARG A 64 -0.71 13.62 3.39
C ARG A 64 -1.20 12.97 4.69
N TYR A 65 -2.49 13.09 4.99
CA TYR A 65 -3.08 12.43 6.15
C TYR A 65 -3.05 10.90 6.04
N LYS A 66 -3.44 10.36 4.88
CA LYS A 66 -3.35 8.92 4.60
C LYS A 66 -1.90 8.45 4.59
N TYR A 67 -0.96 9.27 4.13
CA TYR A 67 0.47 8.96 4.18
C TYR A 67 0.97 8.79 5.62
N GLY A 68 0.67 9.73 6.51
CA GLY A 68 1.04 9.62 7.93
C GLY A 68 0.44 8.38 8.60
N ARG A 69 -0.83 8.05 8.29
CA ARG A 69 -1.45 6.80 8.76
C ARG A 69 -0.74 5.57 8.21
N LEU A 70 -0.35 5.57 6.94
CA LEU A 70 0.37 4.45 6.33
C LEU A 70 1.72 4.23 7.01
N MET A 71 2.51 5.29 7.23
CA MET A 71 3.79 5.18 7.93
C MET A 71 3.62 4.59 9.33
N ASN A 72 2.65 5.08 10.10
CA ASN A 72 2.34 4.51 11.43
C ASN A 72 1.93 3.03 11.37
N ILE A 73 1.25 2.60 10.31
CA ILE A 73 0.88 1.18 10.15
C ILE A 73 2.13 0.34 9.86
N ILE A 74 3.02 0.82 8.99
CA ILE A 74 4.28 0.15 8.66
C ILE A 74 5.15 0.03 9.92
N ASP A 75 5.37 1.14 10.63
CA ASP A 75 6.21 1.17 11.84
C ASP A 75 5.63 0.32 12.99
N SER A 76 4.30 0.15 13.05
CA SER A 76 3.63 -0.65 14.09
C SER A 76 3.35 -2.10 13.71
N THR A 77 3.80 -2.56 12.54
CA THR A 77 3.56 -3.94 12.09
C THR A 77 4.88 -4.64 11.87
N ASP A 78 5.16 -5.65 12.69
CA ASP A 78 6.35 -6.47 12.55
C ASP A 78 6.47 -7.11 11.16
N GLU A 79 7.70 -7.18 10.66
CA GLU A 79 8.05 -7.76 9.36
C GLU A 79 7.32 -7.12 8.17
N VAL A 80 7.04 -5.80 8.28
CA VAL A 80 6.55 -4.94 7.19
C VAL A 80 7.58 -3.84 6.91
N GLU A 81 7.92 -3.65 5.64
CA GLU A 81 8.93 -2.68 5.22
C GLU A 81 8.55 -1.99 3.92
N MET A 82 8.93 -0.72 3.74
CA MET A 82 8.79 -0.05 2.44
C MET A 82 9.86 -0.58 1.49
N ALA A 83 9.46 -0.99 0.28
CA ALA A 83 10.39 -1.28 -0.79
C ALA A 83 10.87 0.05 -1.39
N SER A 84 12.19 0.30 -1.30
CA SER A 84 12.86 1.41 -1.99
C SER A 84 12.84 1.27 -3.50
#